data_AF-A0A4Q2ZB35-F1
#
_entry.id   AF-A0A4Q2ZB35-F1
#
_cell.length_a   1.000
_cell.length_b   1.000
_cell.length_c   1.000
_cell.angle_alpha   90.00
_cell.angle_beta   90.00
_cell.angle_gamma   90.00
#
_symmetry.space_group_name_H-M   'P 1'
#
loop_
_entity.id
_entity.type
_entity.pdbx_description
1 polymer ?
#
loop_
_entity_poly.entity_id
_entity_poly.type
_entity_poly.pdbx_seq_one_letter_code
_entity_poly.pdbx_strand_id
1 'polypeptide(L)'
;FRIEKEGFLSFIPLPHGGAGGLALATIPTSGPHAIDTTHWFHAAVSYDGKAGVANNLKLYWTKLGGSLTEANRIGSGTLSSGFSGASGDFAIGNEARAFSGNAEAEPLPGLIDEVRISGVARHPSDFFFVAPESRLSPEQLIARKADAERRPNSQLRLVNVFVDALPERLPSAGSVLKLSPGLHRLDFDFGFGPDNPGGAIKLRCQLEGIDDRWQESERGMGLVCQAVDREGRVISQTRFPFIGTSNGWETALEDSTMTRRAEPVYIPAETAALRLSLNSGSPDTTGFVTVDHIGLTAPGKPETSLWKNGSIALSDVTPRAAGVPEGWQRDGSDPAIARLIFRTGGLLALVDGDQQHHGEWSSSQPISPSGGGVFVLSWEEAYNVSSGSLHRATYVNVPPGDYTFRAVGLAGEGSPFGDGISLPIVIKPPFWQRPWFGPALAAGLVAFIAVVVVASLRRRTKRRLEILRFQNALEQDRTRIARDLHDDLGTRVTVMNMTAALAKRDLDLDPAKTHRHLEKMTEAAREMVVALDDLVWAVDPA
;
A
#
# COMPACT_ATOMS: atom_id res chain seq x y z
N PHE A 1 -0.09 51.13 1.47
CA PHE A 1 -0.40 51.27 2.91
C PHE A 1 -0.01 52.65 3.38
N ARG A 2 -0.76 53.25 4.31
CA ARG A 2 -0.42 54.55 4.90
C ARG A 2 -0.85 54.59 6.36
N ILE A 3 -0.07 55.26 7.19
CA ILE A 3 -0.55 55.73 8.50
C ILE A 3 -1.09 57.14 8.31
N GLU A 4 -2.31 57.37 8.76
CA GLU A 4 -2.95 58.68 8.77
C GLU A 4 -2.47 59.50 9.97
N LYS A 5 -2.54 60.84 9.90
CA LYS A 5 -2.15 61.76 10.98
C LYS A 5 -2.87 61.50 12.32
N GLU A 6 -3.96 60.73 12.30
CA GLU A 6 -4.76 60.34 13.47
C GLU A 6 -4.45 58.91 13.99
N GLY A 7 -3.38 58.25 13.52
CA GLY A 7 -2.98 56.92 14.00
C GLY A 7 -3.78 55.77 13.40
N PHE A 8 -4.38 55.96 12.22
CA PHE A 8 -5.09 54.91 11.49
C PHE A 8 -4.19 54.29 10.42
N LEU A 9 -4.16 52.97 10.37
CA LEU A 9 -3.62 52.22 9.24
C LEU A 9 -4.67 52.17 8.13
N SER A 10 -4.31 52.66 6.96
CA SER A 10 -5.12 52.59 5.75
C SER A 10 -4.48 51.70 4.70
N PHE A 11 -5.33 50.90 4.06
CA PHE A 11 -5.04 50.25 2.80
C PHE A 11 -5.96 50.84 1.74
N ILE A 12 -5.35 51.43 0.72
CA ILE A 12 -6.06 52.09 -0.37
C ILE A 12 -5.45 51.57 -1.67
N PRO A 13 -6.23 50.87 -2.51
CA PRO A 13 -5.79 50.51 -3.85
C PRO A 13 -5.35 51.75 -4.63
N LEU A 14 -4.32 51.58 -5.47
CA LEU A 14 -3.91 52.64 -6.37
C LEU A 14 -4.90 52.73 -7.54
N PRO A 15 -5.11 53.94 -8.12
CA PRO A 15 -6.11 54.16 -9.17
C PRO A 15 -5.97 53.24 -10.39
N HIS A 16 -4.75 52.83 -10.73
CA HIS A 16 -4.46 51.92 -11.85
C HIS A 16 -4.64 50.43 -11.50
N GLY A 17 -4.89 50.08 -10.23
CA GLY A 17 -5.05 48.70 -9.78
C GLY A 17 -6.43 48.08 -10.01
N GLY A 18 -7.38 48.84 -10.58
CA GLY A 18 -8.75 48.39 -10.91
C GLY A 18 -9.70 48.20 -9.71
N ALA A 19 -9.15 48.03 -8.51
CA ALA A 19 -9.92 47.94 -7.27
C ALA A 19 -10.31 49.32 -6.73
N GLY A 20 -11.57 49.45 -6.32
CA GLY A 20 -12.14 50.63 -5.68
C GLY A 20 -12.54 50.31 -4.24
N GLY A 21 -12.51 51.33 -3.37
CA GLY A 21 -12.78 51.19 -1.94
C GLY A 21 -11.53 51.40 -1.10
N LEU A 22 -11.66 51.19 0.21
CA LEU A 22 -10.55 51.31 1.16
C LEU A 22 -10.81 50.46 2.39
N ALA A 23 -9.73 50.28 3.14
CA ALA A 23 -9.71 49.62 4.42
C ALA A 23 -9.03 50.56 5.42
N LEU A 24 -9.67 50.80 6.56
CA LEU A 24 -9.16 51.69 7.60
C LEU A 24 -9.29 51.01 8.96
N ALA A 25 -8.24 51.06 9.76
CA ALA A 25 -8.21 50.48 11.09
C ALA A 25 -7.36 51.35 12.02
N THR A 26 -7.75 51.46 13.29
CA THR A 26 -6.96 52.18 14.29
C THR A 26 -5.75 51.35 14.69
N ILE A 27 -4.56 51.96 14.70
CA ILE A 27 -3.37 51.30 15.22
C ILE A 27 -3.45 51.31 16.75
N PRO A 28 -3.26 50.16 17.42
CA PRO A 28 -3.27 50.13 18.88
C PRO A 28 -2.21 51.07 19.47
N THR A 29 -2.60 51.90 20.43
CA THR A 29 -1.69 52.77 21.22
C THR A 29 -1.45 52.24 22.63
N SER A 30 -2.14 51.17 23.01
CA SER A 30 -1.98 50.44 24.27
C SER A 30 -2.14 48.94 24.04
N GLY A 31 -1.63 48.12 24.97
CA GLY A 31 -1.66 46.66 24.87
C GLY A 31 -0.47 46.05 24.12
N PRO A 32 -0.48 44.73 23.89
CA PRO A 32 0.69 43.97 23.42
C PRO A 32 1.13 44.31 21.99
N HIS A 33 0.26 44.90 21.17
CA HIS A 33 0.57 45.32 19.80
C HIS A 33 0.58 46.85 19.64
N ALA A 34 0.74 47.58 20.75
CA ALA A 34 0.86 49.02 20.73
C ALA A 34 2.05 49.47 19.87
N ILE A 35 1.86 50.53 19.08
CA ILE A 35 2.92 51.13 18.28
C ILE A 35 4.02 51.72 19.17
N ASP A 36 5.28 51.48 18.79
CA ASP A 36 6.47 52.06 19.40
C ASP A 36 7.63 52.19 18.38
N THR A 37 8.70 52.89 18.75
CA THR A 37 9.84 53.16 17.87
C THR A 37 10.99 52.16 18.00
N THR A 38 10.86 51.15 18.85
CA THR A 38 11.97 50.24 19.19
C THR A 38 11.75 48.82 18.68
N HIS A 39 10.53 48.48 18.25
CA HIS A 39 10.18 47.16 17.75
C HIS A 39 9.77 47.18 16.29
N TRP A 40 9.87 46.00 15.71
CA TRP A 40 9.46 45.71 14.37
C TRP A 40 7.99 45.26 14.33
N PHE A 41 7.27 45.72 13.31
CA PHE A 41 5.85 45.40 13.12
C PHE A 41 5.61 44.68 11.80
N HIS A 42 4.66 43.76 11.80
CA HIS A 42 4.06 43.16 10.62
C HIS A 42 2.71 43.82 10.34
N ALA A 43 2.57 44.40 9.16
CA ALA A 43 1.31 44.95 8.66
C ALA A 43 0.81 44.08 7.50
N ALA A 44 -0.46 43.69 7.51
CA ALA A 44 -1.00 42.91 6.41
C ALA A 44 -2.44 43.27 6.03
N VAL A 45 -2.77 42.97 4.78
CA VAL A 45 -4.15 43.00 4.29
C VAL A 45 -4.45 41.69 3.57
N SER A 46 -5.65 41.15 3.80
CA SER A 46 -6.16 40.00 3.05
C SER A 46 -7.50 40.35 2.43
N TYR A 47 -7.67 39.96 1.17
CA TYR A 47 -8.89 40.15 0.39
C TYR A 47 -9.47 38.78 0.02
N ASP A 48 -10.78 38.58 0.15
CA ASP A 48 -11.45 37.31 -0.17
C ASP A 48 -11.79 37.14 -1.67
N GLY A 49 -11.50 38.13 -2.51
CA GLY A 49 -11.82 38.09 -3.94
C GLY A 49 -13.23 38.57 -4.29
N LYS A 50 -14.14 38.73 -3.32
CA LYS A 50 -15.57 39.00 -3.51
C LYS A 50 -15.88 40.49 -3.46
N ALA A 51 -15.72 41.18 -4.58
CA ALA A 51 -15.97 42.61 -4.69
C ALA A 51 -17.43 42.98 -4.32
N GLY A 52 -17.61 44.10 -3.62
CA GLY A 52 -18.91 44.60 -3.19
C GLY A 52 -19.49 43.92 -1.94
N VAL A 53 -18.84 42.88 -1.42
CA VAL A 53 -19.25 42.20 -0.18
C VAL A 53 -18.67 42.91 1.04
N ALA A 54 -19.51 43.20 2.03
CA ALA A 54 -19.07 43.84 3.26
C ALA A 54 -17.99 43.02 3.98
N ASN A 55 -16.94 43.69 4.47
CA ASN A 55 -15.82 43.08 5.20
C ASN A 55 -14.97 42.09 4.39
N ASN A 56 -15.02 42.19 3.06
CA ASN A 56 -14.18 41.38 2.16
C ASN A 56 -12.67 41.67 2.28
N LEU A 57 -12.30 42.77 2.95
CA LEU A 57 -10.93 43.09 3.34
C LEU A 57 -10.74 42.96 4.85
N LYS A 58 -9.59 42.43 5.27
CA LYS A 58 -9.15 42.39 6.66
C LYS A 58 -7.77 43.05 6.79
N LEU A 59 -7.59 43.89 7.80
CA LEU A 59 -6.30 44.53 8.13
C LEU A 59 -5.72 43.94 9.40
N TYR A 60 -4.40 43.76 9.39
CA TYR A 60 -3.64 43.20 10.48
C TYR A 60 -2.48 44.13 10.84
N TRP A 61 -2.22 44.26 12.14
CA TRP A 61 -1.10 44.99 12.71
C TRP A 61 -0.59 44.22 13.92
N THR A 62 0.59 43.66 13.78
CA THR A 62 1.17 42.73 14.75
C THR A 62 2.57 43.18 15.11
N LYS A 63 2.78 43.61 16.36
CA LYS A 63 4.13 43.78 16.92
C LYS A 63 4.84 42.42 16.91
N LEU A 64 6.03 42.32 16.33
CA LEU A 64 6.75 41.06 16.21
C LEU A 64 7.50 40.67 17.49
N GLY A 65 7.59 39.37 17.75
CA GLY A 65 8.24 38.77 18.91
C GLY A 65 8.30 37.24 18.78
N GLY A 66 9.20 36.60 19.53
CA GLY A 66 9.51 35.16 19.38
C GLY A 66 8.41 34.16 19.77
N SER A 67 7.30 34.62 20.36
CA SER A 67 6.22 33.75 20.87
C SER A 67 4.88 33.89 20.13
N LEU A 68 4.85 34.61 19.01
CA LEU A 68 3.61 34.89 18.29
C LEU A 68 3.27 33.75 17.33
N THR A 69 2.03 33.27 17.40
CA THR A 69 1.51 32.23 16.50
C THR A 69 0.36 32.73 15.62
N GLU A 70 -0.12 33.97 15.83
CA GLU A 70 -1.25 34.53 15.09
C GLU A 70 -1.07 36.03 14.83
N ALA A 71 -1.61 36.50 13.70
CA ALA A 71 -1.64 37.91 13.33
C ALA A 71 -2.77 38.63 14.06
N ASN A 72 -2.46 39.79 14.62
CA ASN A 72 -3.47 40.61 15.28
C ASN A 72 -4.28 41.41 14.25
N ARG A 73 -5.56 41.05 14.08
CA ARG A 73 -6.49 41.75 13.19
C ARG A 73 -7.00 43.03 13.86
N ILE A 74 -6.77 44.18 13.22
CA ILE A 74 -7.14 45.49 13.77
C ILE A 74 -8.35 46.14 13.09
N GLY A 75 -8.78 45.61 11.94
CA GLY A 75 -10.00 46.10 11.29
C GLY A 75 -10.37 45.35 10.02
N SER A 76 -11.42 45.83 9.38
CA SER A 76 -11.92 45.32 8.11
C SER A 76 -12.38 46.48 7.21
N GLY A 77 -12.52 46.20 5.92
CA GLY A 77 -12.98 47.15 4.93
C GLY A 77 -13.75 46.47 3.81
N THR A 78 -14.19 47.26 2.84
CA THR A 78 -14.89 46.74 1.66
C THR A 78 -14.25 47.30 0.39
N LEU A 79 -13.78 46.41 -0.49
CA LEU A 79 -13.53 46.76 -1.88
C LEU A 79 -14.83 46.66 -2.67
N SER A 80 -15.22 47.76 -3.30
CA SER A 80 -16.38 47.81 -4.21
C SER A 80 -16.10 47.18 -5.56
N SER A 81 -14.83 47.07 -5.96
CA SER A 81 -14.39 46.35 -7.16
C SER A 81 -13.10 45.58 -6.86
N GLY A 82 -12.91 44.44 -7.54
CA GLY A 82 -11.73 43.58 -7.37
C GLY A 82 -10.49 44.16 -8.05
N PHE A 83 -9.32 43.63 -7.67
CA PHE A 83 -8.08 43.94 -8.38
C PHE A 83 -8.11 43.40 -9.81
N SER A 84 -7.46 44.11 -10.73
CA SER A 84 -7.45 43.78 -12.16
C SER A 84 -6.60 42.54 -12.54
N GLY A 85 -5.99 41.86 -11.56
CA GLY A 85 -5.11 40.70 -11.79
C GLY A 85 -3.75 41.05 -12.44
N ALA A 86 -3.48 42.32 -12.69
CA ALA A 86 -2.19 42.80 -13.19
C ALA A 86 -1.23 43.12 -12.04
N SER A 87 0.08 43.05 -12.32
CA SER A 87 1.10 43.58 -11.41
C SER A 87 0.86 45.08 -11.20
N GLY A 88 0.74 45.50 -9.94
CA GLY A 88 0.52 46.89 -9.56
C GLY A 88 1.64 47.41 -8.68
N ASP A 89 1.81 48.74 -8.70
CA ASP A 89 2.74 49.42 -7.81
C ASP A 89 2.36 49.22 -6.35
N PHE A 90 3.38 49.09 -5.50
CA PHE A 90 3.23 48.98 -4.06
C PHE A 90 3.95 50.15 -3.40
N ALA A 91 3.26 50.83 -2.49
CA ALA A 91 3.83 51.94 -1.74
C ALA A 91 3.41 51.89 -0.28
N ILE A 92 4.35 52.32 0.56
CA ILE A 92 4.16 52.62 1.97
C ILE A 92 4.27 54.13 2.10
N GLY A 93 3.38 54.75 2.86
CA GLY A 93 3.37 56.20 3.00
C GLY A 93 2.67 56.89 1.82
N ASN A 94 3.07 58.11 1.51
CA ASN A 94 2.36 58.94 0.54
C ASN A 94 2.98 58.89 -0.87
N GLU A 95 4.19 58.39 -1.04
CA GLU A 95 5.07 58.58 -2.20
C GLU A 95 4.43 58.29 -3.57
N ALA A 96 3.62 57.24 -3.70
CA ALA A 96 3.07 56.81 -5.00
C ALA A 96 1.81 57.56 -5.50
N ARG A 97 1.45 58.72 -4.91
CA ARG A 97 0.21 59.46 -5.26
C ARG A 97 0.40 60.75 -6.08
N ALA A 98 1.57 60.99 -6.68
CA ALA A 98 1.79 62.11 -7.60
C ALA A 98 1.41 63.52 -7.04
N PHE A 99 1.63 63.75 -5.73
CA PHE A 99 1.50 65.08 -5.11
C PHE A 99 2.89 65.71 -4.91
N SER A 100 3.05 67.01 -5.16
CA SER A 100 4.31 67.72 -4.90
C SER A 100 4.58 67.86 -3.39
N GLY A 101 5.78 67.47 -2.92
CA GLY A 101 6.21 67.62 -1.52
C GLY A 101 5.92 66.43 -0.59
N ASN A 102 5.70 65.24 -1.15
CA ASN A 102 5.13 64.09 -0.44
C ASN A 102 6.01 63.43 0.64
N ALA A 103 7.34 63.52 0.51
CA ALA A 103 8.28 62.78 1.36
C ALA A 103 8.48 63.43 2.76
N GLU A 104 8.19 64.73 2.92
CA GLU A 104 8.48 65.47 4.16
C GLU A 104 7.36 65.42 5.21
N ALA A 105 6.23 64.79 4.91
CA ALA A 105 5.03 64.79 5.75
C ALA A 105 4.51 63.39 6.12
N GLU A 106 5.37 62.37 6.15
CA GLU A 106 4.99 61.00 6.48
C GLU A 106 4.80 60.81 8.00
N PRO A 107 3.59 60.51 8.49
CA PRO A 107 3.29 60.42 9.92
C PRO A 107 3.54 59.01 10.47
N LEU A 108 4.57 58.29 10.00
CA LEU A 108 4.94 56.94 10.47
C LEU A 108 6.10 57.06 11.49
N PRO A 109 5.82 57.18 12.80
CA PRO A 109 6.84 57.03 13.82
C PRO A 109 7.09 55.54 14.07
N GLY A 110 8.17 54.98 13.52
CA GLY A 110 8.60 53.61 13.82
C GLY A 110 9.06 52.83 12.58
N LEU A 111 9.38 51.55 12.79
CA LEU A 111 9.91 50.65 11.77
C LEU A 111 8.93 49.50 11.50
N ILE A 112 8.76 49.16 10.22
CA ILE A 112 7.92 48.03 9.77
C ILE A 112 8.86 46.99 9.15
N ASP A 113 8.78 45.76 9.64
CA ASP A 113 9.67 44.67 9.20
C ASP A 113 9.12 43.99 7.97
N GLU A 114 7.80 43.78 7.95
CA GLU A 114 7.15 43.13 6.83
C GLU A 114 5.78 43.73 6.52
N VAL A 115 5.52 43.91 5.22
CA VAL A 115 4.19 44.23 4.71
C VAL A 115 3.71 43.12 3.78
N ARG A 116 2.56 42.51 4.09
CA ARG A 116 1.96 41.46 3.26
C ARG A 116 0.63 41.89 2.65
N ILE A 117 0.46 41.58 1.37
CA ILE A 117 -0.82 41.67 0.67
C ILE A 117 -1.19 40.26 0.20
N SER A 118 -2.40 39.82 0.53
CA SER A 118 -2.92 38.51 0.12
C SER A 118 -4.20 38.68 -0.69
N GLY A 119 -4.24 38.10 -1.89
CA GLY A 119 -5.45 37.96 -2.72
C GLY A 119 -6.38 36.84 -2.27
N VAL A 120 -6.02 36.14 -1.18
CA VAL A 120 -6.85 35.15 -0.49
C VAL A 120 -7.08 35.63 0.94
N ALA A 121 -8.30 35.50 1.45
CA ALA A 121 -8.64 35.86 2.82
C ALA A 121 -7.99 34.90 3.81
N ARG A 122 -6.88 35.33 4.40
CA ARG A 122 -6.14 34.57 5.41
C ARG A 122 -6.76 34.72 6.79
N HIS A 123 -6.78 33.64 7.55
CA HIS A 123 -7.02 33.65 8.99
C HIS A 123 -5.77 34.19 9.72
N PRO A 124 -5.90 34.83 10.90
CA PRO A 124 -4.77 35.18 11.77
C PRO A 124 -3.66 34.14 11.89
N SER A 125 -4.03 32.86 11.98
CA SER A 125 -3.10 31.72 12.13
C SER A 125 -2.36 31.33 10.83
N ASP A 126 -2.82 31.81 9.67
CA ASP A 126 -2.21 31.46 8.37
C ASP A 126 -0.99 32.35 8.05
N PHE A 127 -0.73 33.35 8.89
CA PHE A 127 0.43 34.21 8.76
C PHE A 127 1.61 33.55 9.46
N PHE A 128 2.72 33.42 8.73
CA PHE A 128 3.90 32.74 9.25
C PHE A 128 4.78 33.72 10.02
N PHE A 129 4.83 33.56 11.35
CA PHE A 129 5.69 34.35 12.23
C PHE A 129 6.92 33.52 12.60
N VAL A 130 8.02 33.74 11.87
CA VAL A 130 9.32 33.15 12.20
C VAL A 130 9.93 33.95 13.34
N ALA A 131 10.33 33.26 14.41
CA ALA A 131 11.06 33.86 15.51
C ALA A 131 12.33 34.57 14.97
N PRO A 132 12.67 35.78 15.43
CA PRO A 132 13.78 36.57 14.87
C PRO A 132 15.11 35.81 14.74
N GLU A 133 15.40 34.94 15.71
CA GLU A 133 16.55 34.04 15.77
C GLU A 133 16.59 32.96 14.67
N SER A 134 15.44 32.67 14.06
CA SER A 134 15.28 31.70 12.96
C SER A 134 15.24 32.36 11.58
N ARG A 135 15.39 33.70 11.50
CA ARG A 135 15.42 34.46 10.24
C ARG A 135 16.84 34.51 9.70
N LEU A 136 16.98 34.25 8.40
CA LEU A 136 18.26 34.40 7.70
C LEU A 136 18.48 35.89 7.34
N SER A 137 19.70 36.39 7.51
CA SER A 137 20.05 37.74 7.07
C SER A 137 20.03 37.85 5.54
N PRO A 138 19.85 39.04 4.96
CA PRO A 138 19.92 39.24 3.51
C PRO A 138 21.23 38.71 2.91
N GLU A 139 22.35 38.86 3.62
CA GLU A 139 23.66 38.35 3.21
C GLU A 139 23.72 36.82 3.23
N GLN A 140 23.13 36.17 4.24
CA GLN A 140 23.01 34.71 4.31
C GLN A 140 22.09 34.17 3.21
N LEU A 141 21.04 34.91 2.88
CA LEU A 141 20.10 34.58 1.82
C LEU A 141 20.72 34.79 0.44
N ILE A 142 21.50 35.85 0.24
CA ILE A 142 22.27 36.13 -0.98
C ILE A 142 23.40 35.10 -1.14
N ALA A 143 24.09 34.70 -0.08
CA ALA A 143 25.11 33.65 -0.15
C ALA A 143 24.49 32.29 -0.51
N ARG A 144 23.34 31.94 0.10
CA ARG A 144 22.56 30.75 -0.29
C ARG A 144 22.07 30.85 -1.73
N LYS A 145 21.60 32.02 -2.16
CA LYS A 145 21.12 32.26 -3.52
C LYS A 145 22.26 32.20 -4.54
N ALA A 146 23.45 32.72 -4.21
CA ALA A 146 24.65 32.65 -5.04
C ALA A 146 25.21 31.21 -5.15
N ASP A 147 25.09 30.42 -4.08
CA ASP A 147 25.40 28.97 -4.11
C ASP A 147 24.35 28.16 -4.88
N ALA A 148 23.07 28.59 -4.85
CA ALA A 148 21.98 27.99 -5.63
C ALA A 148 22.07 28.35 -7.13
N GLU A 149 22.36 29.61 -7.48
CA GLU A 149 22.49 30.12 -8.85
C GLU A 149 23.74 29.59 -9.58
N ARG A 150 24.77 29.13 -8.85
CA ARG A 150 25.96 28.49 -9.43
C ARG A 150 25.74 27.06 -9.92
N ARG A 151 24.56 26.46 -9.68
CA ARG A 151 24.22 25.12 -10.18
C ARG A 151 23.02 25.21 -11.13
N PRO A 152 23.22 25.27 -12.46
CA PRO A 152 22.13 25.01 -13.39
C PRO A 152 21.86 23.51 -13.34
N ASN A 153 21.01 23.07 -12.41
CA ASN A 153 20.52 21.70 -12.38
C ASN A 153 19.00 21.71 -12.46
N SER A 154 18.51 22.18 -13.60
CA SER A 154 17.16 21.92 -14.13
C SER A 154 17.02 20.45 -14.54
N GLN A 155 17.51 19.53 -13.70
CA GLN A 155 17.40 18.10 -13.92
C GLN A 155 16.13 17.61 -13.23
N LEU A 156 15.34 16.87 -13.99
CA LEU A 156 14.23 16.09 -13.45
C LEU A 156 14.81 15.07 -12.46
N ARG A 157 14.31 15.04 -11.22
CA ARG A 157 14.85 14.17 -10.16
C ARG A 157 13.77 13.29 -9.59
N LEU A 158 14.16 12.05 -9.30
CA LEU A 158 13.40 11.15 -8.45
C LEU A 158 13.70 11.56 -7.00
N VAL A 159 12.66 11.97 -6.27
CA VAL A 159 12.74 12.54 -4.92
C VAL A 159 12.55 11.45 -3.88
N ASN A 160 11.50 10.65 -4.01
CA ASN A 160 11.18 9.55 -3.10
C ASN A 160 10.66 8.34 -3.89
N VAL A 161 10.87 7.16 -3.31
CA VAL A 161 10.21 5.92 -3.72
C VAL A 161 9.60 5.31 -2.48
N PHE A 162 8.32 4.95 -2.54
CA PHE A 162 7.66 4.19 -1.49
C PHE A 162 7.30 2.80 -1.99
N VAL A 163 7.49 1.81 -1.12
CA VAL A 163 7.07 0.43 -1.32
C VAL A 163 6.12 0.09 -0.18
N ASP A 164 4.88 -0.25 -0.51
CA ASP A 164 3.83 -0.54 0.48
C ASP A 164 3.70 0.56 1.54
N ALA A 165 3.65 1.81 1.08
CA ALA A 165 3.60 3.05 1.88
C ALA A 165 4.83 3.35 2.77
N LEU A 166 5.87 2.51 2.74
CA LEU A 166 7.12 2.74 3.46
C LEU A 166 8.18 3.38 2.55
N PRO A 167 8.89 4.43 2.99
CA PRO A 167 9.93 5.06 2.19
C PRO A 167 11.11 4.10 2.02
N GLU A 168 11.48 3.86 0.76
CA GLU A 168 12.59 3.01 0.38
C GLU A 168 13.79 3.87 0.04
N ARG A 169 15.00 3.44 0.43
CA ARG A 169 16.21 4.21 0.12
C ARG A 169 16.44 4.19 -1.38
N LEU A 170 16.49 5.39 -1.96
CA LEU A 170 16.84 5.56 -3.36
C LEU A 170 18.19 4.88 -3.66
N PRO A 171 18.22 3.90 -4.57
CA PRO A 171 19.47 3.31 -5.01
C PRO A 171 20.35 4.37 -5.67
N SER A 172 21.67 4.26 -5.49
CA SER A 172 22.66 5.07 -6.23
C SER A 172 22.38 4.99 -7.74
N ALA A 173 22.62 6.07 -8.49
CA ALA A 173 22.34 6.13 -9.93
C ALA A 173 22.86 4.86 -10.67
N GLY A 174 21.96 4.15 -11.34
CA GLY A 174 22.25 2.92 -12.07
C GLY A 174 22.16 1.61 -11.26
N SER A 175 21.84 1.66 -9.95
CA SER A 175 21.59 0.45 -9.16
C SER A 175 20.12 0.04 -9.16
N VAL A 176 19.89 -1.28 -9.03
CA VAL A 176 18.58 -1.92 -9.18
C VAL A 176 17.87 -1.96 -7.83
N LEU A 177 16.62 -1.49 -7.79
CA LEU A 177 15.75 -1.64 -6.64
C LEU A 177 15.25 -3.09 -6.55
N LYS A 178 15.66 -3.82 -5.51
CA LYS A 178 15.31 -5.25 -5.34
C LYS A 178 14.27 -5.41 -4.25
N LEU A 179 13.09 -5.88 -4.62
CA LEU A 179 11.98 -6.09 -3.69
C LEU A 179 11.80 -7.57 -3.34
N SER A 180 11.16 -7.80 -2.20
CA SER A 180 10.77 -9.14 -1.74
C SER A 180 9.76 -9.79 -2.68
N PRO A 181 9.53 -11.11 -2.60
CA PRO A 181 8.44 -11.74 -3.30
C PRO A 181 7.08 -11.29 -2.76
N GLY A 182 6.21 -10.83 -3.64
CA GLY A 182 4.88 -10.37 -3.27
C GLY A 182 4.24 -9.52 -4.37
N LEU A 183 3.00 -9.12 -4.12
CA LEU A 183 2.37 -8.00 -4.80
C LEU A 183 2.74 -6.75 -4.01
N HIS A 184 3.33 -5.77 -4.68
CA HIS A 184 3.76 -4.53 -4.04
C HIS A 184 3.01 -3.33 -4.60
N ARG A 185 2.79 -2.33 -3.75
CA ARG A 185 2.42 -0.98 -4.17
C ARG A 185 3.69 -0.15 -4.30
N LEU A 186 3.86 0.52 -5.45
CA LEU A 186 5.01 1.37 -5.75
C LEU A 186 4.56 2.80 -6.01
N ASP A 187 5.06 3.75 -5.21
CA ASP A 187 4.83 5.18 -5.42
C ASP A 187 6.17 5.87 -5.74
N PHE A 188 6.20 6.63 -6.83
CA PHE A 188 7.37 7.36 -7.30
C PHE A 188 7.10 8.85 -7.27
N ASP A 189 7.85 9.59 -6.44
CA ASP A 189 7.81 11.04 -6.41
C ASP A 189 8.93 11.61 -7.25
N PHE A 190 8.59 12.41 -8.25
CA PHE A 190 9.56 13.00 -9.16
C PHE A 190 9.12 14.38 -9.62
N GLY A 191 10.08 15.22 -9.96
CA GLY A 191 9.78 16.55 -10.47
C GLY A 191 11.00 17.43 -10.52
N PHE A 192 10.75 18.72 -10.73
CA PHE A 192 11.79 19.74 -10.73
C PHE A 192 11.97 20.32 -9.33
N GLY A 193 13.20 20.72 -9.02
CA GLY A 193 13.51 21.40 -7.77
C GLY A 193 12.71 22.71 -7.60
N PRO A 194 12.59 23.21 -6.36
CA PRO A 194 11.74 24.36 -6.02
C PRO A 194 12.12 25.66 -6.77
N ASP A 195 13.34 25.76 -7.27
CA ASP A 195 13.86 26.92 -8.01
C ASP A 195 13.40 27.00 -9.47
N ASN A 196 12.72 25.96 -9.98
CA ASN A 196 12.14 25.96 -11.32
C ASN A 196 10.69 25.45 -11.25
N PRO A 197 9.71 26.33 -10.91
CA PRO A 197 8.32 26.00 -11.07
C PRO A 197 8.06 25.84 -12.57
N GLY A 198 8.19 24.59 -13.04
CA GLY A 198 8.02 24.19 -14.44
C GLY A 198 6.56 24.34 -14.89
N GLY A 199 6.02 25.56 -14.83
CA GLY A 199 4.64 25.90 -15.13
C GLY A 199 4.23 25.61 -16.58
N ALA A 200 5.19 25.26 -17.45
CA ALA A 200 4.96 24.85 -18.83
C ALA A 200 5.61 23.51 -19.22
N ILE A 201 6.22 22.78 -18.26
CA ILE A 201 6.85 21.48 -18.56
C ILE A 201 5.87 20.38 -18.20
N LYS A 202 5.40 19.65 -19.21
CA LYS A 202 4.57 18.46 -19.03
C LYS A 202 5.47 17.30 -18.65
N LEU A 203 5.22 16.67 -17.51
CA LEU A 203 5.92 15.44 -17.15
C LEU A 203 5.17 14.23 -17.71
N ARG A 204 5.91 13.25 -18.21
CA ARG A 204 5.38 11.92 -18.53
C ARG A 204 6.16 10.87 -17.76
N CYS A 205 5.47 9.82 -17.33
CA CYS A 205 6.08 8.67 -16.68
C CYS A 205 5.55 7.37 -17.26
N GLN A 206 6.30 6.29 -17.06
CA GLN A 206 5.94 4.95 -17.49
C GLN A 206 6.63 3.93 -16.58
N LEU A 207 5.92 2.89 -16.16
CA LEU A 207 6.52 1.68 -15.61
C LEU A 207 6.58 0.60 -16.70
N GLU A 208 7.74 0.48 -17.36
CA GLU A 208 7.97 -0.53 -18.38
C GLU A 208 7.77 -1.93 -17.77
N GLY A 209 6.89 -2.73 -18.38
CA GLY A 209 6.44 -4.03 -17.88
C GLY A 209 5.01 -4.02 -17.31
N ILE A 210 4.46 -2.84 -17.02
CA ILE A 210 3.03 -2.64 -16.69
C ILE A 210 2.36 -1.73 -17.73
N ASP A 211 3.01 -0.63 -18.10
CA ASP A 211 2.47 0.34 -19.04
C ASP A 211 2.94 0.08 -20.47
N ASP A 212 2.00 0.07 -21.42
CA ASP A 212 2.32 -0.01 -22.87
C ASP A 212 2.64 1.36 -23.49
N ARG A 213 2.30 2.47 -22.81
CA ARG A 213 2.46 3.84 -23.29
C ARG A 213 2.84 4.78 -22.15
N TRP A 214 3.52 5.87 -22.50
CA TRP A 214 3.79 6.97 -21.58
C TRP A 214 2.48 7.57 -21.05
N GLN A 215 2.37 7.67 -19.73
CA GLN A 215 1.29 8.34 -19.03
C GLN A 215 1.67 9.80 -18.78
N GLU A 216 0.75 10.75 -19.00
CA GLU A 216 0.95 12.13 -18.57
C GLU A 216 0.85 12.17 -17.04
N SER A 217 1.86 12.75 -16.40
CA SER A 217 1.91 12.84 -14.96
C SER A 217 1.22 14.13 -14.53
N GLU A 218 0.11 13.98 -13.81
CA GLU A 218 -0.69 15.10 -13.35
C GLU A 218 -0.25 15.57 -11.97
N ARG A 219 -0.53 16.84 -11.67
CA ARG A 219 -0.21 17.51 -10.40
C ARG A 219 -1.45 17.57 -9.51
N GLY A 220 -1.22 17.73 -8.21
CA GLY A 220 -2.30 17.95 -7.25
C GLY A 220 -2.86 16.65 -6.67
N MET A 221 -3.90 16.81 -5.85
CA MET A 221 -4.69 15.69 -5.34
C MET A 221 -5.54 15.13 -6.48
N GLY A 222 -5.96 13.87 -6.41
CA GLY A 222 -6.74 13.31 -7.51
C GLY A 222 -7.65 12.15 -7.12
N LEU A 223 -8.75 12.04 -7.86
CA LEU A 223 -9.60 10.87 -7.90
C LEU A 223 -9.17 9.99 -9.08
N VAL A 224 -8.90 8.72 -8.83
CA VAL A 224 -8.40 7.77 -9.83
C VAL A 224 -9.42 6.65 -9.96
N CYS A 225 -9.80 6.32 -11.19
CA CYS A 225 -10.66 5.21 -11.54
C CYS A 225 -9.86 4.16 -12.30
N GLN A 226 -9.84 2.93 -11.80
CA GLN A 226 -9.13 1.80 -12.40
C GLN A 226 -10.11 0.66 -12.70
N ALA A 227 -10.10 0.17 -13.93
CA ALA A 227 -10.71 -1.10 -14.30
C ALA A 227 -9.69 -2.22 -14.06
N VAL A 228 -10.10 -3.24 -13.31
CA VAL A 228 -9.26 -4.41 -13.02
C VAL A 228 -9.87 -5.71 -13.53
N ASP A 229 -9.01 -6.62 -13.98
CA ASP A 229 -9.40 -7.98 -14.39
C ASP A 229 -9.63 -8.91 -13.19
N ARG A 230 -9.90 -10.20 -13.44
CA ARG A 230 -10.14 -11.21 -12.38
C ARG A 230 -8.89 -11.55 -11.58
N GLU A 231 -7.72 -11.36 -12.16
CA GLU A 231 -6.44 -11.54 -11.49
C GLU A 231 -6.01 -10.30 -10.68
N GLY A 232 -6.80 -9.22 -10.75
CA GLY A 232 -6.56 -7.96 -10.03
C GLY A 232 -5.59 -7.02 -10.74
N ARG A 233 -5.27 -7.27 -12.02
CA ARG A 233 -4.41 -6.41 -12.84
C ARG A 233 -5.22 -5.24 -13.38
N VAL A 234 -4.62 -4.05 -13.40
CA VAL A 234 -5.22 -2.84 -13.95
C VAL A 234 -5.17 -2.93 -15.49
N ILE A 235 -6.34 -2.94 -16.12
CA ILE A 235 -6.51 -2.99 -17.59
C ILE A 235 -6.90 -1.63 -18.19
N SER A 236 -7.40 -0.70 -17.37
CA SER A 236 -7.62 0.69 -17.77
C SER A 236 -7.58 1.60 -16.55
N GLN A 237 -7.14 2.85 -16.74
CA GLN A 237 -7.07 3.85 -15.69
C GLN A 237 -7.46 5.23 -16.23
N THR A 238 -8.22 5.99 -15.46
CA THR A 238 -8.55 7.40 -15.70
C THR A 238 -8.31 8.18 -14.42
N ARG A 239 -7.75 9.39 -14.51
CA ARG A 239 -7.44 10.25 -13.37
C ARG A 239 -8.17 11.59 -13.50
N PHE A 240 -8.60 12.13 -12.37
CA PHE A 240 -9.31 13.39 -12.26
C PHE A 240 -8.59 14.27 -11.23
N PRO A 241 -7.79 15.25 -11.69
CA PRO A 241 -7.00 16.07 -10.79
C PRO A 241 -7.86 17.18 -10.17
N PHE A 242 -7.54 17.51 -8.93
CA PHE A 242 -8.05 18.67 -8.19
C PHE A 242 -6.93 19.71 -8.11
N ILE A 243 -7.06 20.79 -8.88
CA ILE A 243 -6.05 21.84 -8.97
C ILE A 243 -6.74 23.20 -8.83
N GLY A 244 -6.17 24.07 -8.01
CA GLY A 244 -6.72 25.39 -7.74
C GLY A 244 -7.96 25.27 -6.86
N THR A 245 -9.00 26.04 -7.15
CA THR A 245 -10.14 26.19 -6.27
C THR A 245 -11.44 25.85 -7.00
N SER A 246 -12.27 24.99 -6.41
CA SER A 246 -13.61 24.67 -6.93
C SER A 246 -14.55 25.89 -6.87
N ASN A 247 -15.52 25.97 -7.80
CA ASN A 247 -16.42 27.12 -7.89
C ASN A 247 -17.27 27.37 -6.63
N GLY A 248 -17.58 26.32 -5.87
CA GLY A 248 -18.36 26.40 -4.63
C GLY A 248 -17.50 26.61 -3.38
N TRP A 249 -16.19 26.76 -3.52
CA TRP A 249 -15.29 26.92 -2.39
C TRP A 249 -15.49 28.25 -1.65
N GLU A 250 -15.51 28.19 -0.33
CA GLU A 250 -15.62 29.33 0.58
C GLU A 250 -14.34 29.49 1.41
N THR A 251 -14.38 29.26 2.73
CA THR A 251 -13.20 29.39 3.59
C THR A 251 -12.62 28.05 4.03
N ALA A 252 -13.44 26.99 4.11
CA ALA A 252 -13.04 25.67 4.54
C ALA A 252 -13.93 24.55 3.96
N LEU A 253 -13.64 23.29 4.31
CA LEU A 253 -14.43 22.14 3.86
C LEU A 253 -15.77 22.01 4.58
N GLU A 254 -16.07 22.85 5.57
CA GLU A 254 -17.29 22.82 6.38
C GLU A 254 -18.35 23.84 5.90
N ASP A 255 -17.94 24.90 5.21
CA ASP A 255 -18.81 25.98 4.71
C ASP A 255 -18.91 26.04 3.18
N SER A 256 -17.98 25.41 2.45
CA SER A 256 -18.00 25.35 0.98
C SER A 256 -19.23 24.61 0.43
N THR A 257 -19.73 25.02 -0.73
CA THR A 257 -20.81 24.30 -1.43
C THR A 257 -20.22 23.20 -2.32
N MET A 258 -20.74 21.98 -2.18
CA MET A 258 -20.37 20.86 -3.04
C MET A 258 -20.88 21.09 -4.46
N THR A 259 -20.00 20.93 -5.45
CA THR A 259 -20.34 21.07 -6.87
C THR A 259 -20.28 19.72 -7.57
N ARG A 260 -21.25 19.43 -8.43
CA ARG A 260 -21.31 18.15 -9.14
C ARG A 260 -20.41 18.16 -10.37
N ARG A 261 -19.54 17.14 -10.50
CA ARG A 261 -18.71 16.85 -11.67
C ARG A 261 -19.12 15.50 -12.28
N ALA A 262 -19.06 15.40 -13.60
CA ALA A 262 -19.36 14.17 -14.33
C ALA A 262 -18.42 14.05 -15.53
N GLU A 263 -17.73 12.91 -15.62
CA GLU A 263 -16.68 12.67 -16.61
C GLU A 263 -16.87 11.30 -17.28
N PRO A 264 -16.60 11.19 -18.60
CA PRO A 264 -16.63 9.92 -19.29
C PRO A 264 -15.43 9.04 -18.90
N VAL A 265 -15.68 7.77 -18.58
CA VAL A 265 -14.66 6.76 -18.31
C VAL A 265 -14.85 5.56 -19.22
N TYR A 266 -13.77 5.10 -19.85
CA TYR A 266 -13.81 3.90 -20.66
C TYR A 266 -13.57 2.66 -19.78
N ILE A 267 -14.48 1.70 -19.85
CA ILE A 267 -14.40 0.45 -19.08
C ILE A 267 -14.36 -0.72 -20.07
N PRO A 268 -13.24 -1.46 -20.15
CA PRO A 268 -13.12 -2.62 -21.05
C PRO A 268 -14.09 -3.76 -20.70
N ALA A 269 -14.44 -4.59 -21.68
CA ALA A 269 -15.36 -5.73 -21.49
C ALA A 269 -14.83 -6.79 -20.51
N GLU A 270 -13.52 -6.90 -20.37
CA GLU A 270 -12.82 -7.86 -19.51
C GLU A 270 -12.77 -7.43 -18.04
N THR A 271 -13.32 -6.26 -17.71
CA THR A 271 -13.34 -5.72 -16.34
C THR A 271 -14.14 -6.65 -15.42
N ALA A 272 -13.51 -7.03 -14.31
CA ALA A 272 -14.15 -7.77 -13.22
C ALA A 272 -14.57 -6.85 -12.06
N ALA A 273 -13.82 -5.78 -11.82
CA ALA A 273 -14.12 -4.78 -10.80
C ALA A 273 -13.62 -3.39 -11.20
N LEU A 274 -14.23 -2.35 -10.62
CA LEU A 274 -13.71 -0.99 -10.64
C LEU A 274 -13.15 -0.63 -9.28
N ARG A 275 -11.99 0.01 -9.27
CA ARG A 275 -11.37 0.60 -8.08
C ARG A 275 -11.35 2.11 -8.21
N LEU A 276 -11.90 2.79 -7.22
CA LEU A 276 -11.75 4.23 -7.05
C LEU A 276 -10.74 4.51 -5.94
N SER A 277 -9.83 5.45 -6.18
CA SER A 277 -8.95 5.97 -5.14
C SER A 277 -8.85 7.48 -5.15
N LEU A 278 -9.06 8.10 -4.00
CA LEU A 278 -8.87 9.52 -3.75
C LEU A 278 -7.54 9.68 -2.98
N ASN A 279 -6.53 10.27 -3.62
CA ASN A 279 -5.18 10.38 -3.07
C ASN A 279 -4.75 11.85 -2.94
N SER A 280 -3.93 12.15 -1.91
CA SER A 280 -3.44 13.51 -1.64
C SER A 280 -2.33 13.99 -2.57
N GLY A 281 -1.98 13.21 -3.59
CA GLY A 281 -1.12 13.64 -4.68
C GLY A 281 0.37 13.62 -4.34
N SER A 282 1.11 14.57 -4.92
CA SER A 282 2.56 14.73 -4.75
C SER A 282 2.92 15.32 -3.39
N PRO A 283 4.15 15.09 -2.88
CA PRO A 283 4.58 15.57 -1.55
C PRO A 283 4.64 17.10 -1.41
N ASP A 284 4.53 17.87 -2.48
CA ASP A 284 4.45 19.33 -2.42
C ASP A 284 3.06 19.87 -2.78
N THR A 285 2.10 18.98 -2.97
CA THR A 285 0.70 19.35 -3.06
C THR A 285 0.19 19.57 -1.65
N THR A 286 -0.41 20.74 -1.42
CA THR A 286 -1.10 21.04 -0.17
C THR A 286 -2.51 21.52 -0.48
N GLY A 287 -3.45 21.25 0.41
CA GLY A 287 -4.80 21.75 0.31
C GLY A 287 -5.85 20.79 0.83
N PHE A 288 -7.05 21.00 0.33
CA PHE A 288 -8.26 20.39 0.82
C PHE A 288 -9.03 19.85 -0.36
N VAL A 289 -9.47 18.59 -0.27
CA VAL A 289 -10.43 18.00 -1.20
C VAL A 289 -11.45 17.25 -0.39
N THR A 290 -12.72 17.34 -0.76
CA THR A 290 -13.73 16.42 -0.31
C THR A 290 -14.56 15.92 -1.48
N VAL A 291 -15.00 14.66 -1.40
CA VAL A 291 -15.90 14.05 -2.37
C VAL A 291 -17.06 13.34 -1.68
N ASP A 292 -18.21 13.32 -2.34
CA ASP A 292 -19.41 12.55 -1.95
C ASP A 292 -20.28 12.26 -3.18
N HIS A 293 -21.41 11.55 -3.00
CA HIS A 293 -22.39 11.25 -4.05
C HIS A 293 -21.79 10.61 -5.31
N ILE A 294 -20.88 9.65 -5.12
CA ILE A 294 -20.21 8.95 -6.22
C ILE A 294 -21.20 8.03 -6.93
N GLY A 295 -21.35 8.24 -8.24
CA GLY A 295 -22.23 7.47 -9.11
C GLY A 295 -21.51 7.03 -10.38
N LEU A 296 -21.85 5.84 -10.87
CA LEU A 296 -21.38 5.34 -12.16
C LEU A 296 -22.59 4.94 -13.00
N THR A 297 -22.80 5.61 -14.12
CA THR A 297 -23.97 5.33 -14.98
C THR A 297 -23.55 4.75 -16.31
N ALA A 298 -24.31 3.77 -16.79
CA ALA A 298 -24.10 3.15 -18.09
C ALA A 298 -24.68 4.03 -19.21
N PRO A 299 -24.11 3.97 -20.42
CA PRO A 299 -24.66 4.68 -21.57
C PRO A 299 -26.11 4.22 -21.82
N GLY A 300 -27.04 5.19 -21.91
CA GLY A 300 -28.47 4.94 -22.10
C GLY A 300 -29.26 4.55 -20.84
N LYS A 301 -28.63 4.48 -19.65
CA LYS A 301 -29.30 4.24 -18.35
C LYS A 301 -28.85 5.23 -17.28
N PRO A 302 -29.17 6.53 -17.41
CA PRO A 302 -28.68 7.57 -16.49
C PRO A 302 -29.28 7.51 -15.08
N GLU A 303 -30.42 6.84 -14.88
CA GLU A 303 -31.12 6.82 -13.60
C GLU A 303 -30.67 5.72 -12.63
N THR A 304 -29.82 4.78 -13.08
CA THR A 304 -29.36 3.66 -12.24
C THR A 304 -27.85 3.72 -12.06
N SER A 305 -27.39 4.15 -10.88
CA SER A 305 -25.98 4.05 -10.54
C SER A 305 -25.58 2.58 -10.34
N LEU A 306 -24.54 2.16 -11.04
CA LEU A 306 -23.86 0.89 -10.86
C LEU A 306 -22.92 0.91 -9.65
N TRP A 307 -22.49 2.09 -9.22
CA TRP A 307 -21.69 2.28 -8.01
C TRP A 307 -22.59 2.23 -6.78
N LYS A 308 -22.28 1.34 -5.84
CA LYS A 308 -22.98 1.17 -4.58
C LYS A 308 -22.36 2.06 -3.50
N ASN A 309 -23.14 2.47 -2.50
CA ASN A 309 -22.67 3.30 -1.37
C ASN A 309 -21.99 4.60 -1.84
N GLY A 310 -22.59 5.26 -2.84
CA GLY A 310 -22.09 6.51 -3.41
C GLY A 310 -22.15 7.70 -2.45
N SER A 311 -23.17 7.73 -1.60
CA SER A 311 -23.33 8.71 -0.53
C SER A 311 -22.96 8.07 0.81
N ILE A 312 -22.23 8.82 1.64
CA ILE A 312 -21.75 8.30 2.92
C ILE A 312 -22.69 8.74 4.04
N ALA A 313 -23.51 7.80 4.51
CA ALA A 313 -24.45 8.04 5.60
C ALA A 313 -23.75 7.99 6.97
N LEU A 314 -24.09 8.94 7.83
CA LEU A 314 -23.61 9.02 9.22
C LEU A 314 -24.09 7.85 10.10
N SER A 315 -25.19 7.17 9.74
CA SER A 315 -25.70 6.00 10.47
C SER A 315 -24.78 4.79 10.38
N ASP A 316 -24.02 4.70 9.29
CA ASP A 316 -23.27 3.50 8.93
C ASP A 316 -21.81 3.57 9.42
N VAL A 317 -21.43 4.70 10.04
CA VAL A 317 -20.06 4.98 10.48
C VAL A 317 -20.07 5.62 11.87
N THR A 318 -19.16 5.21 12.75
CA THR A 318 -18.98 5.92 14.02
C THR A 318 -18.49 7.35 13.74
N PRO A 319 -19.16 8.41 14.23
CA PRO A 319 -18.85 9.80 13.89
C PRO A 319 -17.52 10.25 14.53
N ARG A 320 -16.41 9.87 13.90
CA ARG A 320 -15.05 10.23 14.25
C ARG A 320 -14.30 10.54 12.96
N ALA A 321 -13.43 11.55 12.99
CA ALA A 321 -12.62 11.93 11.81
C ALA A 321 -11.78 10.76 11.28
N ALA A 322 -11.42 9.81 12.15
CA ALA A 322 -10.68 8.60 11.80
C ALA A 322 -11.55 7.38 11.42
N GLY A 323 -12.87 7.54 11.30
CA GLY A 323 -13.78 6.47 10.90
C GLY A 323 -13.59 6.07 9.43
N VAL A 324 -13.93 4.82 9.09
CA VAL A 324 -13.84 4.28 7.72
C VAL A 324 -15.24 3.86 7.29
N PRO A 325 -15.82 4.44 6.21
CA PRO A 325 -17.14 4.05 5.71
C PRO A 325 -17.18 2.62 5.16
N GLU A 326 -18.38 2.01 5.15
CA GLU A 326 -18.56 0.67 4.60
C GLU A 326 -18.18 0.63 3.10
N GLY A 327 -17.37 -0.35 2.72
CA GLY A 327 -16.89 -0.51 1.34
C GLY A 327 -15.70 0.38 0.97
N TRP A 328 -15.24 1.22 1.90
CA TRP A 328 -14.02 2.02 1.76
C TRP A 328 -12.89 1.47 2.62
N GLN A 329 -11.67 1.73 2.17
CA GLN A 329 -10.43 1.49 2.90
C GLN A 329 -9.71 2.82 3.00
N ARG A 330 -9.02 2.99 4.12
CA ARG A 330 -8.15 4.14 4.36
C ARG A 330 -6.71 3.66 4.42
N ASP A 331 -5.86 4.32 3.66
CA ASP A 331 -4.44 4.06 3.59
C ASP A 331 -3.67 5.40 3.66
N GLY A 332 -2.35 5.33 3.74
CA GLY A 332 -1.47 6.49 3.81
C GLY A 332 -0.57 6.48 5.05
N SER A 333 0.44 7.35 5.02
CA SER A 333 1.44 7.44 6.08
C SER A 333 1.02 8.32 7.26
N ASP A 334 0.02 9.19 7.10
CA ASP A 334 -0.59 9.95 8.20
C ASP A 334 -2.12 9.82 8.21
N PRO A 335 -2.72 9.21 9.28
CA PRO A 335 -4.16 9.05 9.41
C PRO A 335 -4.92 10.38 9.60
N ALA A 336 -4.23 11.50 9.81
CA ALA A 336 -4.82 12.84 9.82
C ALA A 336 -5.07 13.36 8.40
N ILE A 337 -4.39 12.89 7.35
CA ILE A 337 -4.58 13.43 6.00
C ILE A 337 -5.91 12.94 5.42
N ALA A 338 -6.11 11.62 5.38
CA ALA A 338 -7.37 11.00 4.98
C ALA A 338 -8.33 10.92 6.17
N ARG A 339 -9.36 11.78 6.17
CA ARG A 339 -10.32 11.90 7.27
C ARG A 339 -11.75 12.09 6.79
N LEU A 340 -12.71 11.82 7.68
CA LEU A 340 -14.11 12.17 7.46
C LEU A 340 -14.38 13.59 7.94
N ILE A 341 -15.12 14.35 7.14
CA ILE A 341 -15.72 15.63 7.53
C ILE A 341 -17.22 15.41 7.71
N PHE A 342 -17.76 15.89 8.83
CA PHE A 342 -19.17 15.70 9.17
C PHE A 342 -19.95 16.99 8.92
N ARG A 343 -20.97 16.92 8.07
CA ARG A 343 -21.96 17.98 7.86
C ARG A 343 -23.36 17.41 8.13
N THR A 344 -24.23 17.39 7.12
CA THR A 344 -25.50 16.65 7.12
C THR A 344 -25.30 15.15 6.84
N GLY A 345 -24.15 14.78 6.25
CA GLY A 345 -23.64 13.43 5.98
C GLY A 345 -22.17 13.32 6.37
N GLY A 346 -21.57 12.13 6.20
CA GLY A 346 -20.11 11.99 6.22
C GLY A 346 -19.55 12.31 4.84
N LEU A 347 -18.44 13.03 4.75
CA LEU A 347 -17.76 13.31 3.48
C LEU A 347 -16.35 12.72 3.52
N LEU A 348 -15.89 12.11 2.42
CA LEU A 348 -14.49 11.68 2.30
C LEU A 348 -13.64 12.88 2.01
N ALA A 349 -12.74 13.23 2.93
CA ALA A 349 -11.85 14.35 2.77
C ALA A 349 -10.38 13.92 2.77
N LEU A 350 -9.60 14.70 2.03
CA LEU A 350 -8.16 14.82 2.15
C LEU A 350 -7.86 16.23 2.63
N VAL A 351 -7.19 16.33 3.77
CA VAL A 351 -6.72 17.58 4.36
C VAL A 351 -5.21 17.46 4.50
N ASP A 352 -4.49 17.91 3.47
CA ASP A 352 -3.05 17.73 3.37
C ASP A 352 -2.32 19.07 3.49
N GLY A 353 -1.68 19.28 4.64
CA GLY A 353 -0.73 20.37 4.85
C GLY A 353 0.69 19.88 5.10
N ASP A 354 0.92 18.57 5.03
CA ASP A 354 2.19 17.94 5.40
C ASP A 354 2.91 17.43 4.15
N GLN A 355 4.07 18.02 3.88
CA GLN A 355 4.84 17.73 2.67
C GLN A 355 5.60 16.39 2.71
N GLN A 356 5.51 15.63 3.80
CA GLN A 356 6.25 14.36 3.98
C GLN A 356 5.35 13.14 4.08
N HIS A 357 4.06 13.34 4.36
CA HIS A 357 3.11 12.26 4.51
C HIS A 357 2.06 12.28 3.38
N HIS A 358 1.25 11.23 3.30
CA HIS A 358 0.17 11.16 2.32
C HIS A 358 -1.04 10.45 2.90
N GLY A 359 -2.19 10.70 2.31
CA GLY A 359 -3.45 10.04 2.66
C GLY A 359 -4.16 9.52 1.41
N GLU A 360 -4.83 8.38 1.55
CA GLU A 360 -5.67 7.80 0.52
C GLU A 360 -6.96 7.19 1.06
N TRP A 361 -8.03 7.40 0.32
CA TRP A 361 -9.25 6.61 0.38
C TRP A 361 -9.33 5.71 -0.84
N SER A 362 -9.62 4.43 -0.67
CA SER A 362 -9.84 3.53 -1.79
C SER A 362 -11.08 2.65 -1.61
N SER A 363 -11.75 2.31 -2.70
CA SER A 363 -12.90 1.41 -2.72
C SER A 363 -12.86 0.58 -4.00
N SER A 364 -13.20 -0.70 -3.89
CA SER A 364 -13.18 -1.65 -5.02
C SER A 364 -14.52 -2.37 -5.09
N GLN A 365 -15.21 -2.27 -6.23
CA GLN A 365 -16.54 -2.84 -6.44
C GLN A 365 -16.60 -3.74 -7.67
N PRO A 366 -17.22 -4.93 -7.58
CA PRO A 366 -17.36 -5.82 -8.72
C PRO A 366 -18.34 -5.22 -9.74
N ILE A 367 -17.89 -5.12 -10.99
CA ILE A 367 -18.68 -4.59 -12.12
C ILE A 367 -18.43 -5.50 -13.32
N SER A 368 -19.51 -5.90 -14.00
CA SER A 368 -19.45 -6.70 -15.21
C SER A 368 -20.12 -5.93 -16.35
N PRO A 369 -19.36 -5.16 -17.14
CA PRO A 369 -19.92 -4.41 -18.24
C PRO A 369 -20.31 -5.37 -19.38
N SER A 370 -21.57 -5.33 -19.82
CA SER A 370 -22.07 -6.16 -20.93
C SER A 370 -21.51 -5.67 -22.27
N GLY A 371 -20.22 -5.95 -22.54
CA GLY A 371 -19.55 -5.64 -23.81
C GLY A 371 -18.52 -4.50 -23.78
N GLY A 372 -18.22 -3.93 -22.60
CA GLY A 372 -17.34 -2.77 -22.47
C GLY A 372 -17.95 -1.49 -23.07
N GLY A 373 -17.39 -0.33 -22.75
CA GLY A 373 -17.87 0.94 -23.31
C GLY A 373 -17.51 2.17 -22.48
N VAL A 374 -18.07 3.31 -22.87
CA VAL A 374 -17.92 4.58 -22.16
C VAL A 374 -19.05 4.73 -21.16
N PHE A 375 -18.70 4.81 -19.88
CA PHE A 375 -19.59 5.06 -18.74
C PHE A 375 -19.40 6.50 -18.28
N VAL A 376 -20.32 7.01 -17.48
CA VAL A 376 -20.19 8.34 -16.86
C VAL A 376 -19.98 8.16 -15.37
N LEU A 377 -18.80 8.55 -14.89
CA LEU A 377 -18.49 8.65 -13.47
C LEU A 377 -18.85 10.07 -13.02
N SER A 378 -19.68 10.18 -11.99
CA SER A 378 -20.07 11.46 -11.41
C SER A 378 -19.86 11.48 -9.91
N TRP A 379 -19.50 12.62 -9.36
CA TRP A 379 -19.37 12.84 -7.92
C TRP A 379 -19.64 14.30 -7.61
N GLU A 380 -19.83 14.61 -6.34
CA GLU A 380 -19.81 15.97 -5.84
C GLU A 380 -18.44 16.25 -5.22
N GLU A 381 -17.91 17.46 -5.43
CA GLU A 381 -16.59 17.89 -4.99
C GLU A 381 -16.61 19.31 -4.41
N ALA A 382 -15.78 19.53 -3.40
CA ALA A 382 -15.32 20.86 -3.00
C ALA A 382 -13.83 20.77 -2.67
N TYR A 383 -13.03 21.67 -3.25
CA TYR A 383 -11.59 21.64 -3.09
C TYR A 383 -10.93 23.01 -3.20
N ASN A 384 -9.78 23.12 -2.54
CA ASN A 384 -8.80 24.18 -2.72
C ASN A 384 -7.40 23.59 -2.56
N VAL A 385 -6.71 23.42 -3.69
CA VAL A 385 -5.45 22.68 -3.81
C VAL A 385 -4.40 23.57 -4.46
N SER A 386 -3.31 23.77 -3.72
CA SER A 386 -2.08 24.36 -4.24
C SER A 386 -1.13 23.22 -4.62
N SER A 387 -1.03 22.94 -5.91
CA SER A 387 -0.09 21.96 -6.44
C SER A 387 1.32 22.55 -6.56
N GLY A 388 2.33 21.81 -6.13
CA GLY A 388 3.74 22.19 -6.33
C GLY A 388 4.34 21.76 -7.69
N SER A 389 5.66 21.60 -7.75
CA SER A 389 6.44 21.18 -8.93
C SER A 389 6.76 19.68 -8.99
N LEU A 390 6.45 18.93 -7.94
CA LEU A 390 6.60 17.48 -7.87
C LEU A 390 5.32 16.79 -8.34
N HIS A 391 5.50 15.55 -8.76
CA HIS A 391 4.49 14.67 -9.29
C HIS A 391 4.65 13.29 -8.66
N ARG A 392 3.54 12.57 -8.50
CA ARG A 392 3.53 11.20 -7.97
C ARG A 392 2.95 10.23 -8.99
N ALA A 393 3.67 9.14 -9.26
CA ALA A 393 3.17 8.01 -10.02
C ALA A 393 2.95 6.81 -9.10
N THR A 394 1.72 6.32 -9.03
CA THR A 394 1.29 5.22 -8.16
C THR A 394 0.91 4.00 -8.97
N TYR A 395 1.56 2.87 -8.69
CA TYR A 395 1.27 1.55 -9.23
C TYR A 395 0.89 0.60 -8.11
N VAL A 396 -0.29 -0.02 -8.19
CA VAL A 396 -0.82 -0.91 -7.15
C VAL A 396 -0.80 -2.35 -7.65
N ASN A 397 -0.53 -3.31 -6.76
CA ASN A 397 -0.49 -4.75 -7.06
C ASN A 397 0.52 -5.13 -8.16
N VAL A 398 1.71 -4.54 -8.13
CA VAL A 398 2.77 -4.88 -9.08
C VAL A 398 3.26 -6.31 -8.79
N PRO A 399 3.12 -7.26 -9.73
CA PRO A 399 3.50 -8.66 -9.52
C PRO A 399 5.02 -8.88 -9.59
N PRO A 400 5.50 -10.08 -9.25
CA PRO A 400 6.90 -10.44 -9.43
C PRO A 400 7.35 -10.36 -10.90
N GLY A 401 8.47 -9.68 -11.15
CA GLY A 401 8.96 -9.40 -12.49
C GLY A 401 10.09 -8.36 -12.50
N ASP A 402 10.59 -8.08 -13.70
CA ASP A 402 11.59 -7.06 -13.97
C ASP A 402 10.89 -5.84 -14.59
N TYR A 403 11.05 -4.67 -13.98
CA TYR A 403 10.38 -3.43 -14.38
C TYR A 403 11.40 -2.30 -14.50
N THR A 404 11.08 -1.27 -15.28
CA THR A 404 11.87 -0.03 -15.30
C THR A 404 10.95 1.17 -15.22
N PHE A 405 11.07 1.94 -14.13
CA PHE A 405 10.37 3.21 -14.01
C PHE A 405 11.13 4.28 -14.80
N ARG A 406 10.44 4.95 -15.72
CA ARG A 406 10.96 6.06 -16.50
C ARG A 406 10.12 7.31 -16.33
N ALA A 407 10.76 8.47 -16.27
CA ALA A 407 10.07 9.76 -16.31
C ALA A 407 10.85 10.78 -17.15
N VAL A 408 10.13 11.60 -17.91
CA VAL A 408 10.71 12.64 -18.78
C VAL A 408 9.92 13.93 -18.67
N GLY A 409 10.62 15.06 -18.77
CA GLY A 409 9.99 16.36 -18.96
C GLY A 409 9.85 16.66 -20.45
N LEU A 410 8.72 17.22 -20.85
CA LEU A 410 8.48 17.71 -22.21
C LEU A 410 8.24 19.22 -22.13
N ALA A 411 9.08 19.99 -22.84
CA ALA A 411 8.81 21.42 -23.05
C ALA A 411 7.64 21.59 -24.04
N GLY A 412 7.07 22.80 -24.13
CA GLY A 412 5.80 23.07 -24.85
C GLY A 412 5.66 22.50 -26.27
N GLU A 413 6.75 22.34 -27.04
CA GLU A 413 6.72 21.74 -28.38
C GLU A 413 6.87 20.20 -28.41
N GLY A 414 6.89 19.55 -27.24
CA GLY A 414 7.07 18.09 -27.12
C GLY A 414 8.54 17.64 -27.17
N SER A 415 9.49 18.56 -27.22
CA SER A 415 10.92 18.25 -27.12
C SER A 415 11.28 17.79 -25.69
N PRO A 416 12.08 16.73 -25.53
CA PRO A 416 12.54 16.30 -24.21
C PRO A 416 13.32 17.41 -23.52
N PHE A 417 12.97 17.67 -22.27
CA PHE A 417 13.59 18.67 -21.41
C PHE A 417 14.41 17.98 -20.31
N GLY A 418 15.74 18.14 -20.40
CA GLY A 418 16.69 17.56 -19.45
C GLY A 418 16.87 16.04 -19.60
N ASP A 419 17.68 15.48 -18.70
CA ASP A 419 17.89 14.04 -18.59
C ASP A 419 16.64 13.37 -17.98
N GLY A 420 16.20 12.26 -18.57
CA GLY A 420 15.10 11.45 -18.04
C GLY A 420 15.53 10.64 -16.82
N ILE A 421 14.57 10.33 -15.95
CA ILE A 421 14.75 9.38 -14.85
C ILE A 421 14.65 7.97 -15.41
N SER A 422 15.53 7.07 -14.97
CA SER A 422 15.45 5.64 -15.22
C SER A 422 15.84 4.87 -13.96
N LEU A 423 14.90 4.10 -13.41
CA LEU A 423 15.09 3.28 -12.23
C LEU A 423 14.69 1.81 -12.53
N PRO A 424 15.67 0.89 -12.64
CA PRO A 424 15.37 -0.53 -12.79
C PRO A 424 14.92 -1.14 -11.45
N ILE A 425 13.86 -1.94 -11.49
CA ILE A 425 13.18 -2.56 -10.34
C ILE A 425 13.04 -4.06 -10.60
N VAL A 426 13.36 -4.88 -9.60
CA VAL A 426 13.24 -6.35 -9.69
C VAL A 426 12.49 -6.86 -8.47
N ILE A 427 11.28 -7.39 -8.71
CA ILE A 427 10.47 -8.07 -7.69
C ILE A 427 10.71 -9.57 -7.80
N LYS A 428 11.34 -10.17 -6.79
CA LYS A 428 11.75 -11.59 -6.84
C LYS A 428 10.54 -12.52 -6.90
N PRO A 429 10.53 -13.58 -7.74
CA PRO A 429 9.48 -14.58 -7.69
C PRO A 429 9.53 -15.40 -6.38
N PRO A 430 8.37 -15.89 -5.89
CA PRO A 430 8.30 -16.78 -4.75
C PRO A 430 9.15 -18.05 -4.92
N PHE A 431 9.62 -18.63 -3.81
CA PHE A 431 10.56 -19.76 -3.87
C PHE A 431 10.01 -21.00 -4.58
N TRP A 432 8.69 -21.22 -4.57
CA TRP A 432 8.02 -22.33 -5.24
C TRP A 432 7.93 -22.18 -6.76
N GLN A 433 8.09 -20.97 -7.29
CA GLN A 433 8.14 -20.70 -8.74
C GLN A 433 9.55 -20.82 -9.31
N ARG A 434 10.57 -21.07 -8.46
CA ARG A 434 11.95 -21.22 -8.92
C ARG A 434 12.14 -22.56 -9.65
N PRO A 435 12.98 -22.61 -10.71
CA PRO A 435 13.11 -23.78 -11.57
C PRO A 435 13.66 -25.03 -10.85
N TRP A 436 14.28 -24.88 -9.68
CA TRP A 436 14.77 -26.02 -8.88
C TRP A 436 13.68 -26.71 -8.06
N PHE A 437 12.58 -26.02 -7.74
CA PHE A 437 11.55 -26.52 -6.82
C PHE A 437 10.77 -27.69 -7.42
N GLY A 438 10.40 -27.58 -8.71
CA GLY A 438 9.73 -28.66 -9.44
C GLY A 438 10.53 -29.98 -9.44
N PRO A 439 11.80 -29.99 -9.89
CA PRO A 439 12.67 -31.15 -9.80
C PRO A 439 12.86 -31.68 -8.37
N ALA A 440 13.04 -30.81 -7.37
CA ALA A 440 13.21 -31.22 -5.98
C ALA A 440 11.95 -31.90 -5.41
N LEU A 441 10.76 -31.37 -5.71
CA LEU A 441 9.49 -31.97 -5.32
C LEU A 441 9.29 -33.33 -5.99
N ALA A 442 9.59 -33.44 -7.29
CA ALA A 442 9.52 -34.69 -8.02
C ALA A 442 10.50 -35.74 -7.46
N ALA A 443 11.74 -35.34 -7.17
CA ALA A 443 12.73 -36.22 -6.54
C ALA A 443 12.30 -36.67 -5.14
N GLY A 444 11.71 -35.77 -4.34
CA GLY A 444 11.12 -36.08 -3.04
C GLY A 444 9.98 -37.10 -3.14
N LEU A 445 9.09 -36.94 -4.12
CA LEU A 445 8.01 -37.91 -4.41
C LEU A 445 8.57 -39.28 -4.81
N VAL A 446 9.56 -39.33 -5.69
CA VAL A 446 10.20 -40.59 -6.11
C VAL A 446 10.89 -41.27 -4.92
N ALA A 447 11.63 -40.51 -4.11
CA ALA A 447 12.27 -41.03 -2.90
C ALA A 447 11.23 -41.57 -1.90
N PHE A 448 10.13 -40.85 -1.70
CA PHE A 448 9.04 -41.30 -0.84
C PHE A 448 8.41 -42.61 -1.34
N ILE A 449 8.11 -42.70 -2.64
CA ILE A 449 7.59 -43.93 -3.25
C ILE A 449 8.61 -45.07 -3.11
N ALA A 450 9.90 -44.81 -3.36
CA ALA A 450 10.95 -45.81 -3.19
C ALA A 450 11.04 -46.32 -1.74
N VAL A 451 10.95 -45.44 -0.74
CA VAL A 451 10.91 -45.82 0.68
C VAL A 451 9.70 -46.70 0.97
N VAL A 452 8.51 -46.33 0.48
CA VAL A 452 7.28 -47.12 0.67
C VAL A 452 7.41 -48.50 0.02
N VAL A 453 7.93 -48.58 -1.21
CA VAL A 453 8.14 -49.84 -1.94
C VAL A 453 9.16 -50.72 -1.21
N VAL A 454 10.31 -50.18 -0.82
CA VAL A 454 11.35 -50.92 -0.09
C VAL A 454 10.83 -51.40 1.27
N ALA A 455 10.10 -50.56 2.00
CA ALA A 455 9.50 -50.95 3.28
C ALA A 455 8.47 -52.07 3.09
N SER A 456 7.63 -51.99 2.05
CA SER A 456 6.65 -53.03 1.70
C SER A 456 7.34 -54.35 1.33
N LEU A 457 8.37 -54.31 0.50
CA LEU A 457 9.17 -55.48 0.12
C LEU A 457 9.84 -56.11 1.34
N ARG A 458 10.46 -55.31 2.22
CA ARG A 458 11.07 -55.79 3.47
C ARG A 458 10.05 -56.45 4.41
N ARG A 459 8.84 -55.91 4.50
CA ARG A 459 7.75 -56.53 5.27
C ARG A 459 7.33 -57.87 4.67
N ARG A 460 7.22 -57.94 3.34
CA ARG A 460 6.89 -59.19 2.61
C ARG A 460 7.98 -60.25 2.76
N THR A 461 9.26 -59.87 2.64
CA THR A 461 10.37 -60.82 2.79
C THR A 461 10.51 -61.31 4.22
N LYS A 462 10.33 -60.46 5.24
CA LYS A 462 10.30 -60.90 6.65
C LYS A 462 9.20 -61.94 6.89
N ARG A 463 7.97 -61.69 6.43
CA ARG A 463 6.87 -62.65 6.56
C ARG A 463 7.17 -63.98 5.87
N ARG A 464 7.74 -63.95 4.66
CA ARG A 464 8.13 -65.18 3.95
C ARG A 464 9.24 -65.94 4.68
N LEU A 465 10.21 -65.23 5.25
CA LEU A 465 11.30 -65.83 6.00
C LEU A 465 10.81 -66.48 7.30
N GLU A 466 9.85 -65.86 7.98
CA GLU A 466 9.20 -66.42 9.18
C GLU A 466 8.45 -67.72 8.84
N ILE A 467 7.69 -67.73 7.73
CA ILE A 467 6.99 -68.94 7.26
C ILE A 467 7.99 -70.05 6.89
N LEU A 468 9.06 -69.72 6.17
CA LEU A 468 10.09 -70.70 5.79
C LEU A 468 10.82 -71.26 7.01
N ARG A 469 11.11 -70.43 8.02
CA ARG A 469 11.71 -70.88 9.29
C ARG A 469 10.78 -71.83 10.03
N PHE A 470 9.48 -71.52 10.06
CA PHE A 470 8.48 -72.40 10.66
C PHE A 470 8.40 -73.75 9.93
N GLN A 471 8.39 -73.76 8.60
CA GLN A 471 8.40 -74.98 7.80
C GLN A 471 9.66 -75.81 8.02
N ASN A 472 10.83 -75.17 8.04
CA ASN A 472 12.10 -75.87 8.23
C ASN A 472 12.22 -76.45 9.66
N ALA A 473 11.74 -75.73 10.67
CA ALA A 473 11.63 -76.26 12.03
C ALA A 473 10.70 -77.50 12.08
N LEU A 474 9.56 -77.45 11.39
CA LEU A 474 8.63 -78.57 11.29
C LEU A 474 9.25 -79.79 10.59
N GLU A 475 10.01 -79.58 9.51
CA GLU A 475 10.73 -80.67 8.82
C GLU A 475 11.84 -81.28 9.68
N GLN A 476 12.57 -80.46 10.44
CA GLN A 476 13.56 -80.94 11.39
C GLN A 476 12.93 -81.78 12.50
N ASP A 477 11.79 -81.35 13.04
CA ASP A 477 11.04 -82.14 14.03
C ASP A 477 10.54 -83.45 13.41
N ARG A 478 9.98 -83.43 12.19
CA ARG A 478 9.55 -84.65 11.48
C ARG A 478 10.70 -85.64 11.26
N THR A 479 11.87 -85.17 10.85
CA THR A 479 13.03 -86.05 10.61
C THR A 479 13.63 -86.59 11.90
N ARG A 480 13.59 -85.80 12.99
CA ARG A 480 13.97 -86.26 14.32
C ARG A 480 13.01 -87.33 14.82
N ILE A 481 11.70 -87.08 14.74
CA ILE A 481 10.66 -88.04 15.10
C ILE A 481 10.83 -89.32 14.28
N ALA A 482 10.95 -89.26 12.96
CA ALA A 482 11.15 -90.44 12.11
C ALA A 482 12.41 -91.26 12.48
N ARG A 483 13.48 -90.60 12.92
CA ARG A 483 14.71 -91.28 13.38
C ARG A 483 14.50 -91.97 14.73
N ASP A 484 13.99 -91.24 15.72
CA ASP A 484 13.70 -91.79 17.05
C ASP A 484 12.71 -92.98 16.94
N LEU A 485 11.74 -92.87 16.02
CA LEU A 485 10.80 -93.94 15.70
C LEU A 485 11.46 -95.15 15.03
N HIS A 486 12.33 -94.93 14.04
CA HIS A 486 13.04 -96.02 13.38
C HIS A 486 13.94 -96.78 14.35
N ASP A 487 14.57 -96.07 15.29
CA ASP A 487 15.45 -96.66 16.29
C ASP A 487 14.67 -97.47 17.35
N ASP A 488 13.52 -96.96 17.85
CA ASP A 488 12.69 -97.70 18.82
C ASP A 488 12.01 -98.93 18.19
N LEU A 489 11.42 -98.77 16.99
CA LEU A 489 10.83 -99.89 16.25
C LEU A 489 11.89 -100.92 15.84
N GLY A 490 13.05 -100.46 15.36
CA GLY A 490 14.18 -101.32 15.00
C GLY A 490 14.64 -102.17 16.17
N THR A 491 14.80 -101.56 17.35
CA THR A 491 15.19 -102.25 18.59
C THR A 491 14.18 -103.33 18.98
N ARG A 492 12.88 -103.03 18.96
CA ARG A 492 11.80 -103.98 19.30
C ARG A 492 11.71 -105.15 18.31
N VAL A 493 11.86 -104.89 17.00
CA VAL A 493 11.91 -105.94 15.97
C VAL A 493 13.13 -106.84 16.17
N THR A 494 14.29 -106.29 16.51
CA THR A 494 15.49 -107.08 16.82
C THR A 494 15.27 -108.02 18.01
N VAL A 495 14.65 -107.54 19.10
CA VAL A 495 14.29 -108.38 20.26
C VAL A 495 13.33 -109.51 19.85
N MET A 496 12.34 -109.21 19.02
CA MET A 496 11.38 -110.19 18.52
C MET A 496 12.06 -111.28 17.66
N ASN A 497 12.94 -110.89 16.73
CA ASN A 497 13.70 -111.83 15.90
C ASN A 497 14.67 -112.69 16.73
N MET A 498 15.33 -112.12 17.73
CA MET A 498 16.24 -112.85 18.61
C MET A 498 15.48 -113.87 19.47
N THR A 499 14.34 -113.47 20.06
CA THR A 499 13.49 -114.38 20.84
C THR A 499 12.85 -115.47 19.97
N ALA A 500 12.47 -115.17 18.73
CA ALA A 500 12.02 -116.15 17.75
C ALA A 500 13.12 -117.18 17.40
N ALA A 501 14.36 -116.71 17.18
CA ALA A 501 15.50 -117.57 16.89
C ALA A 501 15.82 -118.50 18.08
N LEU A 502 15.73 -117.99 19.32
CA LEU A 502 15.90 -118.77 20.53
C LEU A 502 14.76 -119.78 20.75
N ALA A 503 13.51 -119.40 20.48
CA ALA A 503 12.37 -120.31 20.52
C ALA A 503 12.51 -121.45 19.50
N LYS A 504 12.95 -121.14 18.28
CA LYS A 504 13.18 -122.13 17.21
C LYS A 504 14.31 -123.10 17.58
N ARG A 505 15.36 -122.64 18.24
CA ARG A 505 16.49 -123.48 18.67
C ARG A 505 16.08 -124.43 19.80
N ASP A 506 15.27 -123.96 20.73
CA ASP A 506 14.93 -124.71 21.95
C ASP A 506 13.64 -125.56 21.76
N LEU A 507 13.02 -125.54 20.57
CA LEU A 507 11.74 -126.16 20.21
C LEU A 507 11.67 -127.66 20.57
N ASP A 508 12.73 -128.41 20.27
CA ASP A 508 12.79 -129.87 20.47
C ASP A 508 13.57 -130.29 21.73
N LEU A 509 14.19 -129.33 22.43
CA LEU A 509 15.12 -129.57 23.54
C LEU A 509 14.52 -129.25 24.92
N ASP A 510 13.73 -128.19 25.03
CA ASP A 510 13.14 -127.74 26.30
C ASP A 510 11.83 -126.96 26.04
N PRO A 511 10.67 -127.66 26.01
CA PRO A 511 9.37 -127.06 25.71
C PRO A 511 8.99 -125.90 26.64
N ALA A 512 9.48 -125.89 27.89
CA ALA A 512 9.19 -124.84 28.86
C ALA A 512 10.01 -123.56 28.63
N LYS A 513 11.19 -123.64 28.01
CA LYS A 513 11.95 -122.46 27.56
C LYS A 513 11.40 -121.87 26.27
N THR A 514 10.98 -122.72 25.35
CA THR A 514 10.30 -122.33 24.11
C THR A 514 9.05 -121.50 24.40
N HIS A 515 8.21 -121.95 25.35
CA HIS A 515 7.02 -121.19 25.75
C HIS A 515 7.37 -119.79 26.28
N ARG A 516 8.42 -119.67 27.10
CA ARG A 516 8.88 -118.36 27.63
C ARG A 516 9.46 -117.45 26.55
N HIS A 517 10.16 -117.99 25.55
CA HIS A 517 10.65 -117.20 24.42
C HIS A 517 9.50 -116.71 23.53
N LEU A 518 8.48 -117.55 23.30
CA LEU A 518 7.27 -117.16 22.56
C LEU A 518 6.42 -116.13 23.33
N GLU A 519 6.30 -116.24 24.65
CA GLU A 519 5.65 -115.21 25.48
C GLU A 519 6.37 -113.87 25.37
N LYS A 520 7.70 -113.84 25.48
CA LYS A 520 8.50 -112.61 25.31
C LYS A 520 8.38 -112.01 23.91
N MET A 521 8.33 -112.85 22.89
CA MET A 521 8.09 -112.42 21.50
C MET A 521 6.69 -111.82 21.32
N THR A 522 5.69 -112.42 21.95
CA THR A 522 4.30 -111.95 21.94
C THR A 522 4.17 -110.62 22.67
N GLU A 523 4.87 -110.45 23.79
CA GLU A 523 4.89 -109.19 24.54
C GLU A 523 5.58 -108.08 23.74
N ALA A 524 6.74 -108.35 23.14
CA ALA A 524 7.42 -107.40 22.27
C ALA A 524 6.56 -106.97 21.06
N ALA A 525 5.75 -107.88 20.50
CA ALA A 525 4.80 -107.58 19.44
C ALA A 525 3.65 -106.69 19.93
N ARG A 526 3.09 -106.95 21.11
CA ARG A 526 2.03 -106.13 21.70
C ARG A 526 2.50 -104.72 21.99
N GLU A 527 3.67 -104.57 22.60
CA GLU A 527 4.23 -103.25 22.87
C GLU A 527 4.54 -102.47 21.59
N MET A 528 4.97 -103.14 20.51
CA MET A 528 5.18 -102.51 19.21
C MET A 528 3.87 -102.01 18.58
N VAL A 529 2.78 -102.76 18.72
CA VAL A 529 1.45 -102.32 18.25
C VAL A 529 0.98 -101.09 19.01
N VAL A 530 1.17 -101.05 20.33
CA VAL A 530 0.82 -99.88 21.16
C VAL A 530 1.66 -98.65 20.75
N ALA A 531 2.97 -98.81 20.57
CA ALA A 531 3.83 -97.72 20.12
C ALA A 531 3.48 -97.20 18.72
N LEU A 532 2.96 -98.07 17.84
CA LEU A 532 2.52 -97.68 16.50
C LEU A 532 1.16 -96.95 16.52
N ASP A 533 0.29 -97.28 17.47
CA ASP A 533 -1.00 -96.62 17.68
C ASP A 533 -0.81 -95.20 18.25
N ASP A 534 0.06 -95.05 19.25
CA ASP A 534 0.47 -93.75 19.82
C ASP A 534 1.10 -92.82 18.75
N LEU A 535 1.78 -93.40 17.75
CA LEU A 535 2.41 -92.70 16.63
C LEU A 535 1.37 -92.14 15.65
N VAL A 536 0.36 -92.93 15.29
CA VAL A 536 -0.72 -92.47 14.40
C VAL A 536 -1.42 -91.26 15.01
N TRP A 537 -1.65 -91.28 16.33
CA TRP A 537 -2.27 -90.18 17.06
C TRP A 537 -1.40 -88.91 17.11
N ALA A 538 -0.07 -89.04 17.19
CA ALA A 538 0.85 -87.90 17.21
C ALA A 538 1.06 -87.23 15.84
N VAL A 539 0.82 -87.95 14.73
CA VAL A 539 1.00 -87.46 13.36
C VAL A 539 -0.29 -86.89 12.76
N ASP A 540 -1.46 -87.40 13.17
CA ASP A 540 -2.77 -86.88 12.79
C ASP A 540 -3.77 -87.00 13.96
N PRO A 541 -3.88 -85.98 14.83
CA PRO A 541 -4.74 -86.03 16.03
C PRO A 541 -6.23 -85.76 15.73
N ALA A 542 -6.64 -85.74 14.45
CA ALA A 542 -7.96 -85.31 13.99
C ALA A 542 -9.01 -86.43 13.95
#